data_AF-A0A922LTK4-F1
#
_entry.id   AF-A0A922LTK4-F1
#
_cell.length_a   1.000
_cell.length_b   1.000
_cell.length_c   1.000
_cell.angle_alpha   90.00
_cell.angle_beta   90.00
_cell.angle_gamma   90.00
#
_symmetry.space_group_name_H-M   'P 1'
#
loop_
_entity.id
_entity.type
_entity.pdbx_description
1 polymer ?
#
loop_
_entity_poly.entity_id
_entity_poly.type
_entity_poly.pdbx_seq_one_letter_code
_entity_poly.pdbx_strand_id
1 'polypeptide(L)'
;MSANSMFLIALLSYTLINHLVSCKYYVRLHNGTNGASTEVNKSVGSLSPPWIPGSVCVPLIHDSKGQPPYWRLYEDVNYSGKDTAIGHGACIDDFMKSGLRRISSIQKCVYKKNETV
;
A
#
# COMPACT_ATOMS: atom_id res chain seq x y z
N MET A 1 15.63 31.74 26.83
CA MET A 1 14.87 30.47 26.74
C MET A 1 14.82 30.05 25.29
N SER A 2 15.20 28.80 25.04
CA SER A 2 15.81 28.29 23.81
C SER A 2 14.84 28.10 22.64
N ALA A 3 15.12 28.77 21.51
CA ALA A 3 14.45 28.58 20.22
C ALA A 3 14.55 27.13 19.68
N ASN A 4 15.48 26.34 20.22
CA ASN A 4 15.65 24.94 19.85
C ASN A 4 14.50 24.05 20.37
N SER A 5 13.75 24.50 21.38
CA SER A 5 12.64 23.73 21.96
C SER A 5 11.39 23.69 21.07
N MET A 6 11.14 24.74 20.27
CA MET A 6 9.95 24.81 19.42
C MET A 6 10.09 23.94 18.16
N PHE A 7 11.29 23.84 17.60
CA PHE A 7 11.56 22.99 16.43
C PHE A 7 11.38 21.51 16.74
N LEU A 8 11.79 21.07 17.93
CA LEU A 8 11.65 19.67 18.37
C LEU A 8 10.17 19.25 18.54
N ILE A 9 9.31 20.15 19.03
CA ILE A 9 7.87 19.87 19.19
C ILE A 9 7.19 19.75 17.81
N ALA A 10 7.55 20.60 16.85
CA ALA A 10 7.04 20.53 15.48
C ALA A 10 7.44 19.20 14.80
N LEU A 11 8.69 18.77 14.93
CA LEU A 11 9.17 17.50 14.40
C LEU A 11 8.52 16.28 15.08
N LEU A 12 8.36 16.31 16.41
CA LEU A 12 7.66 15.25 17.17
C LEU A 12 6.17 15.16 16.79
N SER A 13 5.52 16.30 16.55
CA SER A 13 4.13 16.30 16.08
C SER A 13 4.01 15.79 14.64
N TYR A 14 4.96 16.09 13.75
CA TYR A 14 4.99 15.57 12.38
C TYR A 14 5.20 14.05 12.31
N THR A 15 6.02 13.50 13.20
CA THR A 15 6.20 12.04 13.30
C THR A 15 4.98 11.36 13.94
N LEU A 16 4.35 11.97 14.96
CA LEU A 16 3.11 11.43 15.56
C LEU A 16 1.91 11.47 14.61
N ILE A 17 1.73 12.53 13.81
CA ILE A 17 0.59 12.66 12.89
C ILE A 17 0.64 11.58 11.80
N ASN A 18 1.84 11.25 11.30
CA ASN A 18 2.01 10.16 10.33
C ASN A 18 1.75 8.76 10.93
N HIS A 19 1.84 8.61 12.26
CA HIS A 19 1.47 7.39 12.96
C HIS A 19 -0.06 7.25 13.19
N LEU A 20 -0.83 8.33 13.07
CA LEU A 20 -2.26 8.31 13.40
C LEU A 20 -3.20 7.88 12.26
N VAL A 21 -2.76 7.88 11.01
CA VAL A 21 -3.54 7.28 9.92
C VAL A 21 -3.26 5.78 9.90
N SER A 22 -3.89 5.10 10.86
CA SER A 22 -3.85 3.64 10.97
C SER A 22 -4.48 3.03 9.72
N CYS A 23 -3.63 2.59 8.81
CA CYS A 23 -4.00 1.89 7.62
C CYS A 23 -4.39 0.46 7.98
N LYS A 24 -5.64 0.33 8.43
CA LYS A 24 -6.20 -0.89 9.05
C LYS A 24 -6.69 -1.94 8.05
N TYR A 25 -6.63 -1.66 6.75
CA TYR A 25 -7.24 -2.49 5.71
C TYR A 25 -6.23 -3.47 5.10
N TYR A 26 -6.74 -4.54 4.49
CA TYR A 26 -5.98 -5.54 3.72
C TYR A 26 -6.01 -5.23 2.22
N VAL A 27 -5.14 -5.88 1.46
CA VAL A 27 -5.33 -6.08 0.02
C VAL A 27 -5.75 -7.52 -0.22
N ARG A 28 -6.77 -7.71 -1.07
CA ARG A 28 -7.29 -9.02 -1.43
C ARG A 28 -6.77 -9.40 -2.81
N LEU A 29 -6.15 -10.56 -2.87
CA LEU A 29 -5.56 -11.14 -4.06
C LEU A 29 -6.42 -12.35 -4.44
N HIS A 30 -7.16 -12.25 -5.55
CA HIS A 30 -8.06 -13.30 -5.99
C HIS A 30 -7.34 -14.23 -6.96
N ASN A 31 -7.50 -15.53 -6.76
CA ASN A 31 -7.11 -16.54 -7.72
C ASN A 31 -8.16 -16.60 -8.83
N GLY A 32 -7.75 -16.27 -10.07
CA GLY A 32 -8.64 -16.17 -11.22
C GLY A 32 -9.28 -17.49 -11.66
N THR A 33 -8.83 -18.63 -11.15
CA THR A 33 -9.28 -19.97 -11.58
C THR A 33 -10.40 -20.56 -10.73
N ASN A 34 -10.51 -20.22 -9.45
CA ASN A 34 -11.43 -20.90 -8.52
C ASN A 34 -12.15 -19.97 -7.54
N GLY A 35 -12.02 -18.65 -7.70
CA GLY A 35 -12.64 -17.67 -6.81
C GLY A 35 -12.03 -17.62 -5.41
N ALA A 36 -11.02 -18.45 -5.11
CA ALA A 36 -10.31 -18.38 -3.84
C ALA A 36 -9.56 -17.04 -3.74
N SER A 37 -9.42 -16.50 -2.53
CA SER A 37 -8.69 -15.26 -2.30
C SER A 37 -7.83 -15.34 -1.06
N THR A 38 -6.71 -14.62 -1.05
CA THR A 38 -5.92 -14.39 0.16
C THR A 38 -5.91 -12.91 0.49
N GLU A 39 -6.03 -12.62 1.77
CA GLU A 39 -5.98 -11.26 2.30
C GLU A 39 -4.60 -11.00 2.91
N VAL A 40 -3.94 -9.96 2.42
CA VAL A 40 -2.64 -9.52 2.92
C VAL A 40 -2.85 -8.31 3.82
N ASN A 41 -2.50 -8.46 5.09
CA ASN A 41 -2.78 -7.48 6.14
C ASN A 41 -1.57 -6.62 6.54
N LYS A 42 -0.37 -6.97 6.04
CA LYS A 42 0.91 -6.30 6.34
C LYS A 42 1.81 -6.26 5.11
N SER A 43 2.84 -5.42 5.13
CA SER A 43 3.86 -5.45 4.07
C SER A 43 4.58 -6.81 4.03
N VAL A 44 4.89 -7.28 2.83
CA VAL A 44 5.61 -8.53 2.57
C VAL A 44 6.79 -8.22 1.66
N GLY A 45 8.02 -8.36 2.19
CA GLY A 45 9.24 -8.05 1.44
C GLY A 45 9.63 -9.13 0.43
N SER A 46 9.12 -10.36 0.54
CA SER A 46 9.42 -11.43 -0.40
C SER A 46 8.31 -12.47 -0.42
N LEU A 47 7.82 -12.79 -1.62
CA LEU A 47 6.91 -13.89 -1.92
C LEU A 47 7.67 -14.90 -2.79
N SER A 48 7.80 -16.13 -2.29
CA SER A 48 8.44 -17.24 -3.00
C SER A 48 7.56 -18.50 -2.88
N PRO A 49 6.98 -19.01 -3.99
CA PRO A 49 7.07 -18.43 -5.33
C PRO A 49 6.36 -17.06 -5.42
N PRO A 50 6.71 -16.21 -6.41
CA PRO A 50 5.96 -15.00 -6.71
C PRO A 50 4.51 -15.32 -7.04
N TRP A 51 3.60 -14.40 -6.72
CA TRP A 51 2.18 -14.61 -6.95
C TRP A 51 1.70 -13.94 -8.24
N ILE A 52 0.89 -14.66 -9.01
CA ILE A 52 0.18 -14.16 -10.19
C ILE A 52 -1.32 -14.28 -9.92
N PRO A 53 -1.96 -13.25 -9.35
CA PRO A 53 -3.40 -13.27 -9.10
C PRO A 53 -4.19 -13.06 -10.40
N GLY A 54 -5.47 -13.43 -10.41
CA GLY A 54 -6.41 -13.05 -11.47
C GLY A 54 -6.85 -11.59 -11.32
N SER A 55 -7.18 -11.17 -10.10
CA SER A 55 -7.55 -9.79 -9.78
C SER A 55 -7.03 -9.37 -8.40
N VAL A 56 -6.93 -8.06 -8.19
CA VAL A 56 -6.47 -7.48 -6.93
C VAL A 56 -7.39 -6.34 -6.51
N CYS A 57 -7.89 -6.38 -5.28
CA CYS A 57 -8.82 -5.40 -4.76
C CYS A 57 -8.40 -4.88 -3.40
N VAL A 58 -8.63 -3.59 -3.17
CA VAL A 58 -8.54 -2.98 -1.84
C VAL A 58 -9.95 -2.55 -1.44
N PRO A 59 -10.46 -2.96 -0.27
CA PRO A 59 -11.81 -2.61 0.15
C PRO A 59 -11.99 -1.09 0.30
N LEU A 60 -13.21 -0.62 0.09
CA LEU A 60 -13.57 0.78 0.29
C LEU A 60 -13.50 1.12 1.79
N ILE A 61 -12.95 2.28 2.09
CA ILE A 61 -12.89 2.82 3.45
C ILE A 61 -13.91 3.95 3.54
N HIS A 62 -14.91 3.80 4.41
CA HIS A 62 -15.98 4.78 4.57
C HIS A 62 -15.61 5.94 5.52
N ASP A 63 -14.61 5.75 6.41
CA ASP A 63 -14.27 6.69 7.48
C ASP A 63 -12.88 7.34 7.36
N SER A 64 -12.32 7.47 6.15
CA SER A 64 -10.98 8.06 5.99
C SER A 64 -11.03 9.59 6.10
N LYS A 65 -10.62 10.14 7.26
CA LYS A 65 -10.25 11.55 7.38
C LYS A 65 -8.85 11.75 6.76
N GLY A 66 -8.78 12.31 5.54
CA GLY A 66 -7.53 12.57 4.81
C GLY A 66 -7.34 11.68 3.57
N GLN A 67 -6.26 11.92 2.80
CA GLN A 67 -5.96 11.09 1.63
C GLN A 67 -5.61 9.66 2.08
N PRO A 68 -6.36 8.65 1.66
CA PRO A 68 -6.14 7.29 2.11
C PRO A 68 -4.84 6.75 1.51
N PRO A 69 -4.09 5.93 2.28
CA PRO A 69 -2.88 5.31 1.79
C PRO A 69 -3.13 4.39 0.58
N TYR A 70 -2.08 4.10 -0.18
CA TYR A 70 -2.10 3.11 -1.25
C TYR A 70 -1.49 1.78 -0.79
N TRP A 71 -1.95 0.69 -1.39
CA TRP A 71 -1.15 -0.53 -1.47
C TRP A 71 -0.26 -0.47 -2.69
N ARG A 72 0.98 -0.92 -2.57
CA ARG A 72 1.93 -0.94 -3.69
C ARG A 72 2.40 -2.36 -3.94
N LEU A 73 2.24 -2.83 -5.17
CA LEU A 73 2.63 -4.17 -5.59
C LEU A 73 3.87 -4.05 -6.47
N TYR A 74 4.84 -4.93 -6.26
CA TYR A 74 6.13 -4.90 -6.93
C TYR A 74 6.41 -6.22 -7.64
N GLU A 75 6.95 -6.15 -8.85
CA GLU A 75 7.36 -7.32 -9.63
C GLU A 75 8.54 -8.07 -8.99
N ASP A 76 9.39 -7.39 -8.23
CA ASP A 76 10.57 -7.95 -7.58
C ASP A 76 10.50 -7.87 -6.05
N VAL A 77 11.39 -8.60 -5.38
CA VAL A 77 11.47 -8.63 -3.91
C VAL A 77 11.96 -7.29 -3.37
N ASN A 78 11.80 -7.08 -2.06
CA ASN A 78 12.25 -5.91 -1.32
C ASN A 78 11.75 -4.57 -1.88
N TYR A 79 10.51 -4.54 -2.37
CA TYR A 79 9.83 -3.34 -2.87
C TYR A 79 10.56 -2.67 -4.03
N SER A 80 11.01 -3.47 -4.99
CA SER A 80 11.84 -3.02 -6.12
C SER A 80 11.26 -3.43 -7.48
N GLY A 81 11.88 -2.94 -8.55
CA GLY A 81 11.44 -3.21 -9.92
C GLY A 81 10.19 -2.42 -10.31
N LYS A 82 9.46 -2.92 -11.30
CA LYS A 82 8.21 -2.31 -11.75
C LYS A 82 7.15 -2.45 -10.67
N ASP A 83 6.34 -1.41 -10.50
CA ASP A 83 5.32 -1.36 -9.47
C ASP A 83 3.97 -0.83 -9.98
N THR A 84 2.92 -1.09 -9.20
CA THR A 84 1.61 -0.47 -9.37
C THR A 84 1.02 -0.13 -8.01
N ALA A 85 0.22 0.94 -7.96
CA ALA A 85 -0.43 1.41 -6.75
C ALA A 85 -1.94 1.21 -6.83
N ILE A 86 -2.54 0.69 -5.76
CA ILE A 86 -3.98 0.45 -5.65
C ILE A 86 -4.51 1.22 -4.44
N GLY A 87 -5.43 2.14 -4.70
CA GLY A 87 -6.10 2.92 -3.67
C GLY A 87 -7.24 2.15 -3.01
N HIS A 88 -7.72 2.63 -1.87
CA HIS A 88 -8.94 2.11 -1.24
C HIS A 88 -10.14 2.10 -2.23
N GLY A 89 -10.99 1.08 -2.14
CA GLY A 89 -12.16 0.92 -3.01
C GLY A 89 -11.86 0.61 -4.47
N ALA A 90 -10.59 0.50 -4.86
CA ALA A 90 -10.19 0.20 -6.22
C ALA A 90 -9.90 -1.30 -6.40
N CYS A 91 -10.20 -1.78 -7.60
CA CYS A 91 -9.87 -3.12 -8.07
C CYS A 91 -9.10 -3.04 -9.39
N ILE A 92 -8.19 -3.98 -9.58
CA ILE A 92 -7.63 -4.37 -10.87
C ILE A 92 -8.28 -5.70 -11.22
N ASP A 93 -9.32 -5.66 -12.05
CA ASP A 93 -10.15 -6.84 -12.37
C ASP A 93 -9.40 -7.90 -13.20
N ASP A 94 -8.47 -7.44 -14.04
CA ASP A 94 -7.53 -8.28 -14.77
C ASP A 94 -6.12 -7.83 -14.40
N PHE A 95 -5.45 -8.62 -13.55
CA PHE A 95 -4.13 -8.30 -13.02
C PHE A 95 -3.12 -7.97 -14.12
N MET A 96 -3.20 -8.60 -15.29
CA MET A 96 -2.25 -8.36 -16.38
C MET A 96 -2.37 -6.93 -16.95
N LYS A 97 -3.52 -6.28 -16.79
CA LYS A 97 -3.72 -4.87 -17.17
C LYS A 97 -3.07 -3.88 -16.20
N SER A 98 -2.61 -4.33 -15.03
CA SER A 98 -1.79 -3.51 -14.13
C SER A 98 -0.43 -3.14 -14.72
N GLY A 99 0.00 -3.87 -15.76
CA GLY A 99 1.34 -3.79 -16.31
C GLY A 99 2.38 -4.63 -15.57
N LEU A 100 2.01 -5.27 -14.46
CA LEU A 100 2.86 -6.24 -13.76
C LEU A 100 2.63 -7.67 -14.30
N ARG A 101 3.68 -8.48 -14.29
CA ARG A 101 3.67 -9.90 -14.67
C ARG A 101 3.50 -10.84 -13.47
N ARG A 102 3.86 -10.37 -12.29
CA ARG A 102 3.84 -11.10 -11.02
C ARG A 102 3.92 -10.12 -9.86
N ILE A 103 3.72 -10.62 -8.65
CA ILE A 103 3.91 -9.91 -7.39
C ILE A 103 4.95 -10.68 -6.57
N SER A 104 6.09 -10.06 -6.32
CA SER A 104 7.16 -10.63 -5.49
C SER A 104 7.34 -9.89 -4.17
N SER A 105 6.80 -8.68 -4.05
CA SER A 105 6.68 -7.99 -2.76
C SER A 105 5.50 -7.02 -2.75
N ILE A 106 4.99 -6.73 -1.55
CA ILE A 106 3.77 -5.94 -1.34
C ILE A 106 4.05 -4.94 -0.22
N GLN A 107 3.95 -3.65 -0.50
CA GLN A 107 4.11 -2.60 0.50
C GLN A 107 2.75 -2.03 0.90
N LYS A 108 2.49 -2.07 2.20
CA LYS A 108 1.28 -1.57 2.82
C LYS A 108 1.44 -0.07 3.16
N CYS A 109 0.42 0.72 2.84
CA CYS A 109 0.26 2.13 3.22
C CYS A 109 1.31 3.10 2.70
N VAL A 110 1.55 3.04 1.41
CA VAL A 110 2.39 4.02 0.73
C VAL A 110 1.57 5.27 0.48
N TYR A 111 1.98 6.41 1.02
CA TYR A 111 1.37 7.69 0.68
C TYR A 111 1.99 8.20 -0.61
N LYS A 112 1.18 8.84 -1.47
CA LYS A 112 1.75 9.66 -2.54
C LYS A 112 2.66 10.68 -1.87
N LYS A 113 3.90 10.77 -2.35
CA LYS A 113 4.79 11.85 -1.93
C LYS A 113 4.06 13.14 -2.28
N ASN A 114 3.91 14.06 -1.33
CA ASN A 114 3.46 15.41 -1.66
C ASN A 114 4.46 15.95 -2.68
N GLU A 115 4.05 16.03 -3.94
CA GLU A 115 4.76 16.79 -4.95
C GLU A 115 4.55 18.26 -4.57
N THR A 116 5.41 18.78 -3.68
CA THR A 116 5.66 20.22 -3.64
C THR A 116 6.34 20.57 -4.95
N VAL A 117 5.54 21.08 -5.90
CA VAL A 117 6.04 21.90 -7.00
C VAL A 117 6.55 23.23 -6.43
#